data_AF-A0A378LV17-F1
#
_entry.id   AF-A0A378LV17-F1
#
_cell.length_a   1.000
_cell.length_b   1.000
_cell.length_c   1.000
_cell.angle_alpha   90.00
_cell.angle_beta   90.00
_cell.angle_gamma   90.00
#
_symmetry.space_group_name_H-M   'P 1'
#
loop_
_entity.id
_entity.type
_entity.pdbx_description
1 polymer ?
#
loop_
_entity_poly.entity_id
_entity_poly.type
_entity_poly.pdbx_seq_one_letter_code
_entity_poly.pdbx_strand_id
1 'polypeptide(L)'
;MPSPKISAVLNNCPLHAITPELVKEIYCYGQDEHYDNHHNEAYHLLKNKFAEFYGFDVDNFSWEQFAAILKQYNPFDIQILMGPVLRLFIGAQLEINPRLGDVRTYSHIRADTARYESLDPGELAEMVCNPLGFSLKFIPQQGHGLENTLIPDVPLPIPTEITICHTGNREGAGSGGHWERTLDPSQQVCYEERISTQLLHYSHLLGHNANVNPTGFDLIKSHVQLTASLLEGNDVKAEFCNLYNAAAIIEKFLKNIGYVPHLLAIELLGPALNNNEIALTFIENFPFEGAEDHDEVMEAWLRAKNDFEKPVLKDQRLELAQELATPPVLIQPGQLPPTGHEMKGEITFYKKLALLQNKITELKNRKDHALTESMGDMTDKDYVAHHHAWEAATTLRIELVKKADIYFANPNEATYQRFKRDSLGLIKNAHRVLDNHRGDTEFLTNLTLGIISLGILVAIKGGINWLCNRPFLFVHETKSSQILHDIEVFIDDVDPNQPEEEVRGLDL
;
A
#
# COMPACT_ATOMS: atom_id res chain seq x y z
N MET A 1 9.93 3.55 -8.88
CA MET A 1 9.22 3.85 -7.61
C MET A 1 9.81 2.94 -6.54
N PRO A 2 9.84 3.33 -5.24
CA PRO A 2 10.35 2.41 -4.24
C PRO A 2 9.41 1.21 -4.19
N SER A 3 9.95 0.01 -4.02
CA SER A 3 9.16 -1.21 -4.08
C SER A 3 8.22 -1.25 -2.87
N PRO A 4 6.89 -1.39 -3.06
CA PRO A 4 6.02 -1.64 -1.93
C PRO A 4 6.45 -2.96 -1.29
N LYS A 5 6.43 -3.00 0.06
CA LYS A 5 6.54 -4.28 0.77
C LYS A 5 5.42 -5.19 0.28
N ILE A 6 5.76 -6.43 -0.03
CA ILE A 6 4.79 -7.38 -0.57
C ILE A 6 3.88 -7.88 0.56
N SER A 7 2.58 -7.93 0.29
CA SER A 7 1.60 -8.46 1.23
C SER A 7 1.61 -9.98 1.21
N ALA A 8 1.59 -10.61 2.39
CA ALA A 8 1.45 -12.06 2.54
C ALA A 8 -0.02 -12.52 2.58
N VAL A 9 -0.98 -11.59 2.47
CA VAL A 9 -2.41 -11.88 2.49
C VAL A 9 -2.73 -12.89 1.38
N LEU A 10 -3.45 -13.95 1.75
CA LEU A 10 -3.89 -15.05 0.88
C LEU A 10 -2.78 -15.81 0.12
N ASN A 11 -1.51 -15.67 0.52
CA ASN A 11 -0.37 -16.35 -0.11
C ASN A 11 -0.14 -15.95 -1.59
N ASN A 12 -0.35 -14.67 -1.89
CA ASN A 12 -0.21 -14.09 -3.24
C ASN A 12 1.13 -13.35 -3.47
N CYS A 13 2.13 -13.54 -2.62
CA CYS A 13 3.38 -12.78 -2.64
C CYS A 13 4.06 -12.72 -4.04
N PRO A 14 4.17 -13.83 -4.81
CA PRO A 14 4.73 -13.76 -6.16
C PRO A 14 3.91 -12.86 -7.11
N LEU A 15 2.58 -12.93 -7.04
CA LEU A 15 1.69 -12.10 -7.86
C LEU A 15 1.80 -10.61 -7.51
N HIS A 16 1.90 -10.32 -6.22
CA HIS A 16 2.02 -8.96 -5.74
C HIS A 16 3.29 -8.27 -6.25
N ALA A 17 4.36 -9.04 -6.53
CA ALA A 17 5.59 -8.50 -7.07
C ALA A 17 5.41 -7.80 -8.43
N ILE A 18 4.45 -8.22 -9.25
CA ILE A 18 4.22 -7.64 -10.58
C ILE A 18 3.26 -6.45 -10.58
N THR A 19 2.57 -6.21 -9.46
CA THR A 19 1.49 -5.20 -9.40
C THR A 19 1.93 -3.78 -9.77
N PRO A 20 3.14 -3.28 -9.43
CA PRO A 20 3.53 -1.92 -9.80
C PRO A 20 3.62 -1.69 -11.32
N GLU A 21 4.16 -2.66 -12.06
CA GLU A 21 4.27 -2.62 -13.52
C GLU A 21 2.92 -2.82 -14.18
N LEU A 22 2.14 -3.77 -13.68
CA LEU A 22 0.80 -4.04 -14.17
C LEU A 22 -0.10 -2.80 -14.11
N VAL A 23 -0.10 -2.12 -12.96
CA VAL A 23 -0.88 -0.89 -12.75
C VAL A 23 -0.43 0.23 -13.68
N LYS A 24 0.89 0.33 -13.96
CA LYS A 24 1.42 1.32 -14.90
C LYS A 24 0.85 1.10 -16.30
N GLU A 25 0.81 -0.15 -16.77
CA GLU A 25 0.22 -0.49 -18.07
C GLU A 25 -1.29 -0.21 -18.09
N ILE A 26 -2.02 -0.55 -17.04
CA ILE A 26 -3.46 -0.20 -16.90
C ILE A 26 -3.66 1.32 -16.96
N TYR A 27 -2.75 2.11 -16.40
CA TYR A 27 -2.81 3.57 -16.52
C TYR A 27 -2.54 4.09 -17.93
N CYS A 28 -1.70 3.43 -18.72
CA CYS A 28 -1.54 3.75 -20.14
C CYS A 28 -2.86 3.51 -20.90
N TYR A 29 -3.48 2.34 -20.72
CA TYR A 29 -4.80 2.05 -21.30
C TYR A 29 -5.89 3.03 -20.86
N GLY A 30 -5.90 3.42 -19.57
CA GLY A 30 -6.85 4.40 -19.07
C GLY A 30 -6.60 5.84 -19.55
N GLN A 31 -5.44 6.14 -20.14
CA GLN A 31 -5.15 7.42 -20.78
C GLN A 31 -5.44 7.40 -22.28
N ASP A 32 -5.20 6.27 -22.93
CA ASP A 32 -5.47 6.03 -24.35
C ASP A 32 -6.01 4.61 -24.53
N GLU A 33 -7.30 4.49 -24.87
CA GLU A 33 -7.93 3.19 -25.11
C GLU A 33 -7.37 2.45 -26.33
N HIS A 34 -6.64 3.16 -27.21
CA HIS A 34 -5.95 2.59 -28.38
C HIS A 34 -4.48 2.27 -28.11
N TYR A 35 -4.01 2.42 -26.86
CA TYR A 35 -2.68 2.01 -26.45
C TYR A 35 -2.46 0.54 -26.80
N ASP A 36 -1.36 0.25 -27.49
CA ASP A 36 -0.99 -1.11 -27.90
C ASP A 36 0.35 -1.47 -27.30
N ASN A 37 0.34 -2.45 -26.41
CA ASN A 37 1.56 -3.02 -25.82
C ASN A 37 1.87 -4.42 -26.36
N HIS A 38 1.19 -4.82 -27.44
CA HIS A 38 1.23 -6.13 -28.08
C HIS A 38 0.65 -7.29 -27.24
N HIS A 39 0.05 -7.00 -26.08
CA HIS A 39 -0.57 -7.98 -25.17
C HIS A 39 -2.04 -7.68 -24.90
N ASN A 40 -2.68 -6.91 -25.78
CA ASN A 40 -3.99 -6.29 -25.53
C ASN A 40 -5.07 -7.33 -25.19
N GLU A 41 -5.05 -8.52 -25.80
CA GLU A 41 -6.00 -9.60 -25.48
C GLU A 41 -5.92 -10.04 -24.01
N ALA A 42 -4.71 -10.21 -23.48
CA ALA A 42 -4.50 -10.59 -22.09
C ALA A 42 -4.89 -9.45 -21.13
N TYR A 43 -4.58 -8.21 -21.48
CA TYR A 43 -5.01 -7.04 -20.71
C TYR A 43 -6.54 -6.88 -20.72
N HIS A 44 -7.21 -7.10 -21.85
CA HIS A 44 -8.68 -7.11 -21.93
C HIS A 44 -9.28 -8.23 -21.07
N LEU A 45 -8.71 -9.43 -21.10
CA LEU A 45 -9.13 -10.52 -20.21
C LEU A 45 -8.99 -10.13 -18.74
N LEU A 46 -7.86 -9.52 -18.35
CA LEU A 46 -7.64 -9.05 -16.98
C LEU A 46 -8.66 -7.98 -16.57
N LYS A 47 -8.94 -7.00 -17.42
CA LYS A 47 -9.99 -5.98 -17.20
C LYS A 47 -11.35 -6.64 -16.98
N ASN A 48 -11.70 -7.61 -17.82
CA ASN A 48 -12.97 -8.32 -17.72
C ASN A 48 -13.05 -9.13 -16.42
N LYS A 49 -11.97 -9.77 -15.99
CA LYS A 49 -11.91 -10.45 -14.68
C LYS A 49 -12.00 -9.50 -13.50
N PHE A 50 -11.46 -8.29 -13.61
CA PHE A 50 -11.66 -7.25 -12.61
C PHE A 50 -13.15 -6.86 -12.54
N ALA A 51 -13.76 -6.56 -13.69
CA ALA A 51 -15.18 -6.21 -13.77
C ALA A 51 -16.07 -7.30 -13.18
N GLU A 52 -15.89 -8.54 -13.63
CA GLU A 52 -16.64 -9.72 -13.17
C GLU A 52 -16.51 -9.92 -11.65
N PHE A 53 -15.29 -9.91 -11.11
CA PHE A 53 -15.07 -10.16 -9.68
C PHE A 53 -15.71 -9.08 -8.81
N TYR A 54 -15.62 -7.82 -9.22
CA TYR A 54 -16.14 -6.68 -8.49
C TYR A 54 -17.60 -6.32 -8.84
N GLY A 55 -18.26 -7.13 -9.66
CA GLY A 55 -19.68 -6.96 -10.00
C GLY A 55 -19.98 -5.75 -10.88
N PHE A 56 -19.01 -5.30 -11.67
CA PHE A 56 -19.24 -4.33 -12.73
C PHE A 56 -19.76 -5.03 -14.00
N ASP A 57 -20.50 -4.30 -14.83
CA ASP A 57 -20.91 -4.79 -16.14
C ASP A 57 -19.69 -4.88 -17.08
N VAL A 58 -19.30 -6.11 -17.43
CA VAL A 58 -18.11 -6.41 -18.23
C VAL A 58 -18.14 -5.69 -19.58
N ASP A 59 -19.32 -5.56 -20.20
CA ASP A 59 -19.46 -4.97 -21.52
C ASP A 59 -19.32 -3.44 -21.50
N ASN A 60 -19.60 -2.81 -20.36
CA ASN A 60 -19.59 -1.35 -20.18
C ASN A 60 -18.42 -0.84 -19.32
N PHE A 61 -17.66 -1.73 -18.68
CA PHE A 61 -16.53 -1.35 -17.83
C PHE A 61 -15.33 -0.88 -18.68
N SER A 62 -15.04 0.42 -18.63
CA SER A 62 -14.01 1.07 -19.44
C SER A 62 -12.61 0.99 -18.84
N TRP A 63 -11.58 1.23 -19.67
CA TRP A 63 -10.21 1.35 -19.18
C TRP A 63 -10.01 2.58 -18.28
N GLU A 64 -10.71 3.67 -18.59
CA GLU A 64 -10.70 4.88 -17.77
C GLU A 64 -11.23 4.60 -16.36
N GLN A 65 -12.38 3.93 -16.23
CA GLN A 65 -12.94 3.52 -14.94
C GLN A 65 -11.99 2.61 -14.17
N PHE A 66 -11.42 1.59 -14.83
CA PHE A 66 -10.47 0.69 -14.18
C PHE A 66 -9.27 1.45 -13.60
N ALA A 67 -8.65 2.32 -14.40
CA ALA A 67 -7.53 3.14 -13.98
C ALA A 67 -7.92 4.16 -12.88
N ALA A 68 -9.11 4.74 -12.95
CA ALA A 68 -9.60 5.71 -11.97
C ALA A 68 -9.82 5.08 -10.60
N ILE A 69 -10.38 3.86 -10.55
CA ILE A 69 -10.55 3.09 -9.32
C ILE A 69 -9.19 2.77 -8.69
N LEU A 70 -8.24 2.20 -9.46
CA LEU A 70 -6.92 1.85 -8.91
C LEU A 70 -6.15 3.07 -8.35
N LYS A 71 -6.33 4.26 -8.93
CA LYS A 71 -5.74 5.50 -8.41
C LYS A 71 -6.27 5.92 -7.03
N GLN A 72 -7.38 5.35 -6.58
CA GLN A 72 -7.93 5.60 -5.23
C GLN A 72 -7.24 4.80 -4.14
N TYR A 73 -6.35 3.88 -4.49
CA TYR A 73 -5.73 2.95 -3.55
C TYR A 73 -4.22 3.12 -3.49
N ASN A 74 -3.65 2.87 -2.31
CA ASN A 74 -2.21 2.82 -2.16
C ASN A 74 -1.65 1.49 -2.71
N PRO A 75 -0.34 1.36 -2.92
CA PRO A 75 0.25 0.13 -3.46
C PRO A 75 0.03 -1.14 -2.63
N PHE A 76 -0.29 -1.07 -1.34
CA PHE A 76 -0.64 -2.25 -0.54
C PHE A 76 -2.09 -2.68 -0.81
N ASP A 77 -3.03 -1.74 -0.81
CA ASP A 77 -4.43 -2.01 -1.14
C ASP A 77 -4.58 -2.57 -2.56
N ILE A 78 -3.82 -2.04 -3.53
CA ILE A 78 -3.79 -2.56 -4.90
C ILE A 78 -3.37 -4.03 -4.96
N GLN A 79 -2.45 -4.47 -4.10
CA GLN A 79 -2.09 -5.90 -4.03
C GLN A 79 -3.28 -6.75 -3.59
N ILE A 80 -4.01 -6.30 -2.56
CA ILE A 80 -5.23 -6.97 -2.07
C ILE A 80 -6.31 -7.01 -3.16
N LEU A 81 -6.48 -5.91 -3.91
CA LEU A 81 -7.45 -5.79 -4.99
C LEU A 81 -7.14 -6.71 -6.17
N MET A 82 -5.89 -6.68 -6.62
CA MET A 82 -5.46 -7.42 -7.81
C MET A 82 -5.20 -8.89 -7.54
N GLY A 83 -4.94 -9.29 -6.28
CA GLY A 83 -4.72 -10.69 -5.90
C GLY A 83 -5.77 -11.68 -6.43
N PRO A 84 -7.06 -11.57 -6.04
CA PRO A 84 -8.12 -12.45 -6.56
C PRO A 84 -8.34 -12.31 -8.07
N VAL A 85 -8.18 -11.10 -8.63
CA VAL A 85 -8.34 -10.86 -10.08
C VAL A 85 -7.25 -11.59 -10.87
N LEU A 86 -6.00 -11.55 -10.42
CA LEU A 86 -4.89 -12.29 -11.02
C LEU A 86 -5.07 -13.80 -10.89
N ARG A 87 -5.69 -14.28 -9.82
CA ARG A 87 -6.05 -15.70 -9.66
C ARG A 87 -7.10 -16.15 -10.67
N LEU A 88 -8.12 -15.33 -10.90
CA LEU A 88 -9.11 -15.58 -11.96
C LEU A 88 -8.50 -15.48 -13.37
N PHE A 89 -7.57 -14.54 -13.57
CA PHE A 89 -6.81 -14.44 -14.81
C PHE A 89 -6.00 -15.72 -15.07
N ILE A 90 -5.25 -16.22 -14.08
CA ILE A 90 -4.55 -17.51 -14.18
C ILE A 90 -5.51 -18.64 -14.51
N GLY A 91 -6.67 -18.70 -13.84
CA GLY A 91 -7.69 -19.71 -14.13
C GLY A 91 -8.12 -19.70 -15.60
N ALA A 92 -8.39 -18.52 -16.16
CA ALA A 92 -8.71 -18.37 -17.58
C ALA A 92 -7.54 -18.74 -18.51
N GLN A 93 -6.29 -18.41 -18.14
CA GLN A 93 -5.10 -18.84 -18.91
C GLN A 93 -4.93 -20.37 -18.90
N LEU A 94 -5.20 -21.02 -17.77
CA LEU A 94 -5.15 -22.48 -17.64
C LEU A 94 -6.25 -23.18 -18.45
N GLU A 95 -7.43 -22.55 -18.59
CA GLU A 95 -8.47 -23.06 -19.49
C GLU A 95 -8.05 -22.99 -20.96
N ILE A 96 -7.33 -21.94 -21.35
CA ILE A 96 -6.76 -21.78 -22.70
C ILE A 96 -5.61 -22.79 -22.93
N ASN A 97 -4.76 -22.99 -21.93
CA ASN A 97 -3.63 -23.92 -21.99
C ASN A 97 -3.57 -24.86 -20.75
N PRO A 98 -4.34 -25.97 -20.76
CA PRO A 98 -4.42 -26.90 -19.63
C PRO A 98 -3.10 -27.63 -19.32
N ARG A 99 -2.07 -27.51 -20.17
CA ARG A 99 -0.76 -28.12 -19.92
C ARG A 99 0.01 -27.42 -18.79
N LEU A 100 -0.39 -26.19 -18.46
CA LEU A 100 0.25 -25.38 -17.43
C LEU A 100 -0.11 -25.85 -16.01
N GLY A 101 -1.23 -26.56 -15.83
CA GLY A 101 -1.63 -27.08 -14.53
C GLY A 101 -3.15 -27.23 -14.36
N ASP A 102 -3.57 -27.50 -13.12
CA ASP A 102 -4.99 -27.61 -12.77
C ASP A 102 -5.56 -26.25 -12.35
N VAL A 103 -6.65 -25.83 -13.01
CA VAL A 103 -7.34 -24.56 -12.75
C VAL A 103 -7.68 -24.41 -11.27
N ARG A 104 -8.21 -25.46 -10.63
CA ARG A 104 -8.67 -25.39 -9.22
C ARG A 104 -7.52 -25.11 -8.27
N THR A 105 -6.38 -25.76 -8.50
CA THR A 105 -5.18 -25.61 -7.67
C THR A 105 -4.72 -24.15 -7.58
N TYR A 106 -4.69 -23.43 -8.70
CA TYR A 106 -4.09 -22.08 -8.73
C TYR A 106 -5.08 -20.93 -8.60
N SER A 107 -6.36 -21.14 -8.88
CA SER A 107 -7.37 -20.06 -8.90
C SER A 107 -8.34 -20.07 -7.72
N HIS A 108 -8.37 -21.14 -6.91
CA HIS A 108 -9.30 -21.27 -5.78
C HIS A 108 -8.57 -21.25 -4.44
N ILE A 109 -9.24 -20.72 -3.43
CA ILE A 109 -8.80 -20.83 -2.05
C ILE A 109 -8.97 -22.28 -1.60
N ARG A 110 -7.91 -22.85 -1.02
CA ARG A 110 -7.97 -24.19 -0.45
C ARG A 110 -8.72 -24.15 0.88
N ALA A 111 -9.64 -25.09 1.08
CA ALA A 111 -10.47 -25.16 2.28
C ALA A 111 -9.66 -25.44 3.55
N ASP A 112 -8.54 -26.15 3.44
CA ASP A 112 -7.68 -26.56 4.55
C ASP A 112 -6.77 -25.45 5.06
N THR A 113 -6.24 -24.61 4.17
CA THR A 113 -5.32 -23.52 4.52
C THR A 113 -5.98 -22.15 4.52
N ALA A 114 -7.20 -22.04 3.99
CA ALA A 114 -7.90 -20.78 3.73
C ALA A 114 -7.11 -19.81 2.83
N ARG A 115 -6.12 -20.29 2.08
CA ARG A 115 -5.24 -19.49 1.21
C ARG A 115 -5.18 -20.06 -0.21
N TYR A 116 -4.64 -19.28 -1.14
CA TYR A 116 -4.30 -19.80 -2.46
C TYR A 116 -2.99 -20.60 -2.41
N GLU A 117 -2.80 -21.48 -3.40
CA GLU A 117 -1.51 -22.12 -3.63
C GLU A 117 -0.44 -21.08 -4.00
N SER A 118 0.75 -21.15 -3.39
CA SER A 118 1.84 -20.21 -3.74
C SER A 118 2.36 -20.55 -5.13
N LEU A 119 2.59 -19.54 -5.96
CA LEU A 119 3.28 -19.73 -7.22
C LEU A 119 4.80 -19.81 -6.99
N ASP A 120 5.47 -20.72 -7.70
CA ASP A 120 6.91 -20.63 -7.88
C ASP A 120 7.26 -19.60 -9.00
N PRO A 121 8.54 -19.17 -9.12
CA PRO A 121 8.94 -18.20 -10.14
C PRO A 121 8.66 -18.64 -11.58
N GLY A 122 8.74 -19.92 -11.89
CA GLY A 122 8.45 -20.47 -13.22
C GLY A 122 6.95 -20.38 -13.53
N GLU A 123 6.11 -20.78 -12.58
CA GLU A 123 4.65 -20.67 -12.70
C GLU A 123 4.19 -19.21 -12.85
N LEU A 124 4.77 -18.29 -12.05
CA LEU A 124 4.52 -16.86 -12.19
C LEU A 124 4.94 -16.34 -13.57
N ALA A 125 6.10 -16.78 -14.07
CA ALA A 125 6.59 -16.36 -15.37
C ALA A 125 5.69 -16.86 -16.50
N GLU A 126 5.31 -18.14 -16.48
CA GLU A 126 4.57 -18.78 -17.56
C GLU A 126 3.09 -18.39 -17.57
N MET A 127 2.43 -18.37 -16.41
CA MET A 127 0.98 -18.15 -16.31
C MET A 127 0.58 -16.67 -16.25
N VAL A 128 1.53 -15.77 -15.91
CA VAL A 128 1.22 -14.36 -15.68
C VAL A 128 2.15 -13.41 -16.44
N CYS A 129 3.47 -13.55 -16.26
CA CYS A 129 4.41 -12.62 -16.89
C CYS A 129 4.42 -12.76 -18.42
N ASN A 130 4.39 -13.99 -18.94
CA ASN A 130 4.39 -14.25 -20.38
C ASN A 130 3.15 -13.68 -21.08
N PRO A 131 1.91 -13.95 -20.62
CA PRO A 131 0.71 -13.33 -21.18
C PRO A 131 0.67 -11.80 -21.07
N LEU A 132 1.35 -11.19 -20.10
CA LEU A 132 1.34 -9.74 -19.87
C LEU A 132 2.59 -9.02 -20.38
N GLY A 133 3.55 -9.74 -20.96
CA GLY A 133 4.77 -9.20 -21.55
C GLY A 133 5.89 -8.80 -20.58
N PHE A 134 5.82 -9.22 -19.31
CA PHE A 134 6.85 -8.90 -18.31
C PHE A 134 8.02 -9.88 -18.35
N SER A 135 9.24 -9.37 -18.18
CA SER A 135 10.40 -10.22 -17.91
C SER A 135 10.56 -10.41 -16.40
N LEU A 136 10.83 -11.62 -15.95
CA LEU A 136 10.97 -11.95 -14.54
C LEU A 136 12.41 -12.38 -14.23
N LYS A 137 13.08 -11.63 -13.38
CA LYS A 137 14.40 -11.96 -12.85
C LYS A 137 14.27 -12.53 -11.44
N PHE A 138 14.71 -13.77 -11.26
CA PHE A 138 14.72 -14.42 -9.96
C PHE A 138 16.13 -14.44 -9.36
N ILE A 139 16.26 -13.84 -8.18
CA ILE A 139 17.46 -13.90 -7.35
C ILE A 139 17.23 -14.91 -6.23
N PRO A 140 17.87 -16.09 -6.28
CA PRO A 140 17.74 -17.05 -5.20
C PRO A 140 18.35 -16.56 -3.89
N GLN A 141 17.91 -17.16 -2.78
CA GLN A 141 18.56 -16.97 -1.48
C GLN A 141 20.02 -17.45 -1.54
N GLN A 142 20.94 -16.74 -0.88
CA GLN A 142 22.38 -17.01 -0.94
C GLN A 142 22.71 -18.51 -0.77
N GLY A 143 23.44 -19.06 -1.74
CA GLY A 143 23.90 -20.46 -1.75
C GLY A 143 22.98 -21.46 -2.45
N HIS A 144 21.86 -21.03 -3.05
CA HIS A 144 20.84 -21.95 -3.58
C HIS A 144 20.39 -21.64 -5.00
N GLY A 145 21.04 -22.23 -6.00
CA GLY A 145 20.62 -22.11 -7.41
C GLY A 145 21.31 -20.97 -8.16
N LEU A 146 20.99 -20.88 -9.45
CA LEU A 146 21.52 -19.84 -10.33
C LEU A 146 20.46 -18.75 -10.49
N GLU A 147 20.91 -17.49 -10.45
CA GLU A 147 20.12 -16.37 -10.92
C GLU A 147 19.63 -16.66 -12.34
N ASN A 148 18.34 -16.52 -12.56
CA ASN A 148 17.74 -16.79 -13.87
C ASN A 148 16.80 -15.66 -14.26
N THR A 149 16.80 -15.33 -15.54
CA THR A 149 15.87 -14.35 -16.11
C THR A 149 14.99 -15.07 -17.10
N LEU A 150 13.68 -15.07 -16.81
CA LEU A 150 12.64 -15.63 -17.65
C LEU A 150 12.09 -14.49 -18.50
N ILE A 151 12.34 -14.56 -19.81
CA ILE A 151 11.95 -13.54 -20.78
C ILE A 151 10.67 -14.05 -21.48
N PRO A 152 9.63 -13.22 -21.61
CA PRO A 152 8.40 -13.60 -22.31
C PRO A 152 8.65 -13.75 -23.81
N ASP A 153 7.76 -14.48 -24.50
CA ASP A 153 7.83 -14.72 -25.94
C ASP A 153 7.81 -13.40 -26.74
N VAL A 154 7.00 -12.44 -26.25
CA VAL A 154 6.92 -11.08 -26.77
C VAL A 154 7.12 -10.12 -25.60
N PRO A 155 8.30 -9.50 -25.42
CA PRO A 155 8.50 -8.52 -24.36
C PRO A 155 7.74 -7.22 -24.66
N LEU A 156 7.34 -6.51 -23.61
CA LEU A 156 6.79 -5.15 -23.75
C LEU A 156 7.75 -4.23 -24.53
N PRO A 157 7.23 -3.23 -25.27
CA PRO A 157 8.05 -2.29 -26.06
C PRO A 157 9.11 -1.56 -25.23
N ILE A 158 8.81 -1.32 -23.95
CA ILE A 158 9.78 -0.89 -22.95
C ILE A 158 9.94 -2.08 -21.99
N PRO A 159 10.95 -2.95 -22.19
CA PRO A 159 11.10 -4.16 -21.40
C PRO A 159 11.18 -3.77 -19.94
N THR A 160 10.22 -4.26 -19.16
CA THR A 160 10.22 -4.05 -17.73
C THR A 160 10.60 -5.36 -17.07
N GLU A 161 11.83 -5.42 -16.59
CA GLU A 161 12.34 -6.54 -15.81
C GLU A 161 11.87 -6.39 -14.36
N ILE A 162 11.11 -7.37 -13.90
CA ILE A 162 10.63 -7.47 -12.52
C ILE A 162 11.59 -8.38 -11.78
N THR A 163 12.32 -7.83 -10.82
CA THR A 163 13.18 -8.64 -9.94
C THR A 163 12.38 -9.13 -8.74
N ILE A 164 12.47 -10.42 -8.47
CA ILE A 164 11.99 -11.05 -7.24
C ILE A 164 13.12 -11.76 -6.52
N CYS A 165 13.13 -11.68 -5.21
CA CYS A 165 14.03 -12.38 -4.32
C CYS A 165 13.24 -13.08 -3.21
N HIS A 166 13.68 -14.27 -2.83
CA HIS A 166 13.08 -14.99 -1.72
C HIS A 166 13.79 -14.61 -0.40
N THR A 167 13.01 -14.24 0.61
CA THR A 167 13.47 -13.96 1.97
C THR A 167 12.86 -14.98 2.94
N GLY A 168 13.52 -15.24 4.07
CA GLY A 168 12.97 -16.14 5.11
C GLY A 168 13.14 -17.65 4.85
N ASN A 169 12.22 -18.46 5.41
CA ASN A 169 12.28 -19.93 5.39
C ASN A 169 11.81 -20.51 4.05
N ARG A 170 12.47 -21.56 3.56
CA ARG A 170 12.19 -22.21 2.26
C ARG A 170 10.86 -22.93 2.18
N GLU A 171 10.27 -23.27 3.31
CA GLU A 171 8.96 -23.94 3.36
C GLU A 171 7.80 -22.99 2.98
N GLY A 172 8.09 -21.72 2.65
CA GLY A 172 7.13 -20.75 2.13
C GLY A 172 6.48 -19.88 3.21
N ALA A 173 5.43 -19.14 2.84
CA ALA A 173 4.79 -18.13 3.70
C ALA A 173 4.33 -18.66 5.06
N GLY A 174 3.89 -19.93 5.13
CA GLY A 174 3.50 -20.58 6.39
C GLY A 174 4.63 -20.74 7.39
N SER A 175 5.88 -20.83 6.93
CA SER A 175 7.08 -20.98 7.78
C SER A 175 7.94 -19.72 7.81
N GLY A 176 7.42 -18.58 7.34
CA GLY A 176 8.11 -17.29 7.30
C GLY A 176 8.91 -17.01 6.02
N GLY A 177 8.72 -17.78 4.95
CA GLY A 177 9.24 -17.50 3.61
C GLY A 177 8.42 -16.45 2.87
N HIS A 178 9.05 -15.45 2.27
CA HIS A 178 8.33 -14.38 1.60
C HIS A 178 9.05 -13.88 0.35
N TRP A 179 8.29 -13.64 -0.70
CA TRP A 179 8.79 -13.05 -1.94
C TRP A 179 8.84 -11.54 -1.79
N GLU A 180 9.96 -10.94 -2.15
CA GLU A 180 10.18 -9.50 -2.11
C GLU A 180 10.81 -9.03 -3.43
N ARG A 181 10.81 -7.72 -3.68
CA ARG A 181 11.46 -7.15 -4.88
C ARG A 181 12.91 -6.76 -4.69
N THR A 182 13.39 -6.78 -3.45
CA THR A 182 14.73 -6.36 -3.06
C THR A 182 15.14 -7.05 -1.77
N LEU A 183 16.41 -7.44 -1.69
CA LEU A 183 17.01 -8.02 -0.48
C LEU A 183 17.34 -6.95 0.57
N ASP A 184 17.23 -5.66 0.23
CA ASP A 184 17.50 -4.54 1.11
C ASP A 184 16.18 -4.00 1.68
N PRO A 185 15.82 -4.31 2.95
CA PRO A 185 14.57 -3.84 3.54
C PRO A 185 14.46 -2.32 3.57
N SER A 186 15.59 -1.59 3.53
CA SER A 186 15.55 -0.14 3.50
C SER A 186 14.96 0.40 2.20
N GLN A 187 14.95 -0.38 1.12
CA GLN A 187 14.37 0.00 -0.18
C GLN A 187 12.87 -0.29 -0.28
N GLN A 188 12.32 -1.01 0.70
CA GLN A 188 10.90 -1.31 0.79
C GLN A 188 10.15 -0.14 1.43
N VAL A 189 8.89 0.04 1.03
CA VAL A 189 7.96 0.96 1.71
C VAL A 189 6.81 0.14 2.28
N CYS A 190 6.65 0.18 3.60
CA CYS A 190 5.50 -0.40 4.28
C CYS A 190 4.30 0.54 4.06
N TYR A 191 3.48 0.23 3.06
CA TYR A 191 2.22 0.95 2.84
C TYR A 191 1.13 0.48 3.81
N GLU A 192 1.18 -0.77 4.29
CA GLU A 192 0.19 -1.36 5.20
C GLU A 192 -0.10 -0.48 6.43
N GLU A 193 0.93 0.07 7.06
CA GLU A 193 0.84 0.89 8.29
C GLU A 193 0.45 2.36 8.02
N ARG A 194 0.16 2.73 6.77
CA ARG A 194 -0.14 4.11 6.38
C ARG A 194 -1.60 4.45 6.62
N ILE A 195 -1.86 5.72 6.94
CA ILE A 195 -3.23 6.25 7.04
C ILE A 195 -3.98 6.09 5.71
N SER A 196 -3.27 6.08 4.58
CA SER A 196 -3.80 5.88 3.24
C SER A 196 -4.32 4.47 2.97
N THR A 197 -4.03 3.51 3.85
CA THR A 197 -4.48 2.13 3.70
C THR A 197 -5.94 2.03 4.02
N GLN A 198 -6.72 1.70 3.01
CA GLN A 198 -8.17 1.58 3.10
C GLN A 198 -8.59 0.14 3.39
N LEU A 199 -7.87 -0.87 2.92
CA LEU A 199 -8.35 -2.25 2.93
C LEU A 199 -7.81 -3.11 4.09
N LEU A 200 -7.00 -2.54 4.99
CA LEU A 200 -6.37 -3.27 6.09
C LEU A 200 -7.42 -4.02 6.94
N HIS A 201 -8.50 -3.34 7.34
CA HIS A 201 -9.55 -3.95 8.18
C HIS A 201 -10.24 -5.14 7.51
N TYR A 202 -10.41 -5.12 6.19
CA TYR A 202 -11.00 -6.26 5.47
C TYR A 202 -9.99 -7.39 5.30
N SER A 203 -8.69 -7.07 5.21
CA SER A 203 -7.64 -8.05 5.02
C SER A 203 -7.49 -9.03 6.19
N HIS A 204 -7.85 -8.61 7.40
CA HIS A 204 -7.86 -9.49 8.59
C HIS A 204 -8.90 -10.62 8.48
N LEU A 205 -9.92 -10.44 7.63
CA LEU A 205 -10.95 -11.43 7.34
C LEU A 205 -10.53 -12.41 6.24
N LEU A 206 -9.27 -12.34 5.78
CA LEU A 206 -8.73 -13.15 4.70
C LEU A 206 -7.58 -14.04 5.16
N GLY A 207 -7.51 -15.27 4.64
CA GLY A 207 -6.33 -16.13 4.74
C GLY A 207 -6.19 -16.91 6.04
N HIS A 208 -7.15 -16.81 6.95
CA HIS A 208 -7.11 -17.52 8.24
C HIS A 208 -8.22 -18.57 8.38
N ASN A 209 -9.40 -18.30 7.83
CA ASN A 209 -10.54 -19.22 7.92
C ASN A 209 -11.32 -19.20 6.60
N ALA A 210 -11.46 -20.38 5.97
CA ALA A 210 -12.12 -20.51 4.67
C ALA A 210 -13.60 -20.10 4.72
N ASN A 211 -14.25 -20.21 5.88
CA ASN A 211 -15.64 -19.78 6.09
C ASN A 211 -15.77 -18.26 6.29
N VAL A 212 -14.67 -17.55 6.56
CA VAL A 212 -14.65 -16.09 6.74
C VAL A 212 -14.29 -15.37 5.43
N ASN A 213 -13.42 -15.99 4.62
CA ASN A 213 -12.93 -15.40 3.37
C ASN A 213 -14.05 -14.85 2.44
N PRO A 214 -15.20 -15.54 2.22
CA PRO A 214 -16.27 -15.01 1.37
C PRO A 214 -16.74 -13.63 1.83
N THR A 215 -16.99 -13.47 3.13
CA THR A 215 -17.41 -12.20 3.73
C THR A 215 -16.32 -11.13 3.58
N GLY A 216 -15.06 -11.49 3.79
CA GLY A 216 -13.93 -10.57 3.57
C GLY A 216 -13.90 -10.07 2.13
N PHE A 217 -14.09 -10.94 1.14
CA PHE A 217 -14.18 -10.53 -0.27
C PHE A 217 -15.41 -9.69 -0.57
N ASP A 218 -16.58 -10.03 -0.04
CA ASP A 218 -17.81 -9.28 -0.30
C ASP A 218 -17.76 -7.86 0.27
N LEU A 219 -17.11 -7.68 1.43
CA LEU A 219 -16.81 -6.35 1.98
C LEU A 219 -15.86 -5.56 1.08
N ILE A 220 -14.79 -6.18 0.57
CA ILE A 220 -13.86 -5.53 -0.37
C ILE A 220 -14.59 -5.17 -1.68
N LYS A 221 -15.45 -6.05 -2.20
CA LYS A 221 -16.22 -5.78 -3.42
C LYS A 221 -17.16 -4.58 -3.22
N SER A 222 -17.91 -4.58 -2.14
CA SER A 222 -18.79 -3.46 -1.77
C SER A 222 -18.00 -2.16 -1.64
N HIS A 223 -16.83 -2.21 -1.00
CA HIS A 223 -15.95 -1.06 -0.85
C HIS A 223 -15.47 -0.52 -2.22
N VAL A 224 -15.06 -1.39 -3.16
CA VAL A 224 -14.65 -0.99 -4.52
C VAL A 224 -15.81 -0.39 -5.32
N GLN A 225 -17.01 -0.93 -5.18
CA GLN A 225 -18.22 -0.39 -5.82
C GLN A 225 -18.56 1.01 -5.28
N LEU A 226 -18.45 1.22 -3.96
CA LEU A 226 -18.62 2.55 -3.36
C LEU A 226 -17.54 3.52 -3.85
N THR A 227 -16.30 3.07 -4.03
CA THR A 227 -15.23 3.90 -4.61
C THR A 227 -15.55 4.32 -6.04
N ALA A 228 -16.09 3.43 -6.87
CA ALA A 228 -16.55 3.78 -8.21
C ALA A 228 -17.70 4.81 -8.15
N SER A 229 -18.67 4.60 -7.27
CA SER A 229 -19.80 5.52 -7.05
C SER A 229 -19.33 6.91 -6.56
N LEU A 230 -18.31 6.96 -5.70
CA LEU A 230 -17.68 8.21 -5.26
C LEU A 230 -17.04 8.96 -6.43
N LEU A 231 -16.38 8.26 -7.35
CA LEU A 231 -15.78 8.85 -8.55
C LEU A 231 -16.82 9.42 -9.51
N GLU A 232 -18.05 8.90 -9.48
CA GLU A 232 -19.22 9.45 -10.19
C GLU A 232 -19.85 10.65 -9.46
N GLY A 233 -19.32 11.03 -8.29
CA GLY A 233 -19.75 12.20 -7.53
C GLY A 233 -20.83 11.93 -6.47
N ASN A 234 -21.14 10.67 -6.18
CA ASN A 234 -22.10 10.32 -5.13
C ASN A 234 -21.48 10.47 -3.73
N ASP A 235 -22.25 10.95 -2.76
CA ASP A 235 -21.84 10.97 -1.35
C ASP A 235 -22.11 9.61 -0.70
N VAL A 236 -21.05 8.83 -0.51
CA VAL A 236 -21.09 7.45 -0.01
C VAL A 236 -20.39 7.25 1.33
N LYS A 237 -20.18 8.34 2.09
CA LYS A 237 -19.40 8.30 3.34
C LYS A 237 -20.06 7.44 4.42
N ALA A 238 -21.39 7.48 4.53
CA ALA A 238 -22.12 6.71 5.52
C ALA A 238 -22.00 5.20 5.24
N GLU A 239 -22.07 4.83 3.97
CA GLU A 239 -21.94 3.47 3.45
C GLU A 239 -20.52 2.94 3.70
N PHE A 240 -19.49 3.73 3.45
CA PHE A 240 -18.12 3.37 3.81
C PHE A 240 -18.00 3.11 5.32
N CYS A 241 -18.47 4.03 6.18
CA CYS A 241 -18.45 3.81 7.63
C CYS A 241 -19.17 2.52 8.02
N ASN A 242 -20.32 2.22 7.41
CA ASN A 242 -21.04 0.99 7.65
C ASN A 242 -20.22 -0.26 7.29
N LEU A 243 -19.48 -0.27 6.18
CA LEU A 243 -18.59 -1.38 5.81
C LEU A 243 -17.42 -1.55 6.77
N TYR A 244 -16.72 -0.48 7.15
CA TYR A 244 -15.64 -0.56 8.13
C TYR A 244 -16.13 -1.07 9.49
N ASN A 245 -17.27 -0.56 9.95
CA ASN A 245 -17.90 -0.98 11.18
C ASN A 245 -18.31 -2.46 11.12
N ALA A 246 -18.79 -2.94 9.97
CA ALA A 246 -19.09 -4.35 9.77
C ALA A 246 -17.85 -5.22 9.98
N ALA A 247 -16.73 -4.86 9.35
CA ALA A 247 -15.47 -5.59 9.49
C ALA A 247 -14.98 -5.63 10.97
N ALA A 248 -15.01 -4.48 11.66
CA ALA A 248 -14.61 -4.40 13.06
C ALA A 248 -15.50 -5.23 14.00
N ILE A 249 -16.82 -5.23 13.77
CA ILE A 249 -17.77 -6.04 14.53
C ILE A 249 -17.52 -7.54 14.28
N ILE A 250 -17.30 -7.94 13.02
CA ILE A 250 -17.03 -9.32 12.63
C ILE A 250 -15.71 -9.81 13.25
N GLU A 251 -14.63 -9.03 13.16
CA GLU A 251 -13.34 -9.36 13.76
C GLU A 251 -13.46 -9.54 15.28
N LYS A 252 -14.18 -8.62 15.94
CA LYS A 252 -14.46 -8.71 17.37
C LYS A 252 -15.26 -9.98 17.72
N PHE A 253 -16.29 -10.30 16.95
CA PHE A 253 -17.08 -11.52 17.13
C PHE A 253 -16.21 -12.77 16.98
N LEU A 254 -15.44 -12.88 15.90
CA LEU A 254 -14.53 -14.01 15.63
C LEU A 254 -13.49 -14.18 16.74
N LYS A 255 -12.98 -13.08 17.29
CA LYS A 255 -12.12 -13.13 18.48
C LYS A 255 -12.88 -13.66 19.69
N ASN A 256 -14.06 -13.10 19.99
CA ASN A 256 -14.84 -13.45 21.18
C ASN A 256 -15.24 -14.94 21.21
N ILE A 257 -15.68 -15.51 20.09
CA ILE A 257 -16.09 -16.92 20.02
C ILE A 257 -14.95 -17.92 20.26
N GLY A 258 -13.69 -17.48 20.16
CA GLY A 258 -12.52 -18.27 20.54
C GLY A 258 -12.33 -18.40 22.06
N TYR A 259 -13.04 -17.61 22.86
CA TYR A 259 -12.85 -17.51 24.31
C TYR A 259 -14.13 -17.74 25.12
N VAL A 260 -15.29 -17.37 24.60
CA VAL A 260 -16.57 -17.44 25.30
C VAL A 260 -17.67 -18.10 24.45
N PRO A 261 -18.77 -18.58 25.06
CA PRO A 261 -19.89 -19.14 24.32
C PRO A 261 -20.45 -18.15 23.29
N HIS A 262 -20.93 -18.67 22.16
CA HIS A 262 -21.46 -17.90 21.03
C HIS A 262 -22.46 -16.82 21.43
N LEU A 263 -23.45 -17.14 22.26
CA LEU A 263 -24.45 -16.17 22.72
C LEU A 263 -23.83 -15.03 23.52
N LEU A 264 -22.85 -15.32 24.38
CA LEU A 264 -22.13 -14.28 25.10
C LEU A 264 -21.25 -13.45 24.16
N ALA A 265 -20.61 -14.07 23.17
CA ALA A 265 -19.83 -13.36 22.16
C ALA A 265 -20.67 -12.30 21.42
N ILE A 266 -21.93 -12.63 21.08
CA ILE A 266 -22.92 -11.72 20.49
C ILE A 266 -23.30 -10.61 21.48
N GLU A 267 -23.65 -10.96 22.72
CA GLU A 267 -24.01 -10.00 23.77
C GLU A 267 -22.91 -8.94 23.98
N LEU A 268 -21.64 -9.36 23.93
CA LEU A 268 -20.46 -8.50 24.11
C LEU A 268 -20.24 -7.49 22.97
N LEU A 269 -20.83 -7.69 21.79
CA LEU A 269 -20.83 -6.68 20.72
C LEU A 269 -21.70 -5.47 21.09
N GLY A 270 -22.72 -5.69 21.93
CA GLY A 270 -23.61 -4.65 22.43
C GLY A 270 -24.37 -3.90 21.32
N PRO A 271 -24.69 -2.61 21.53
CA PRO A 271 -25.46 -1.82 20.56
C PRO A 271 -24.81 -1.64 19.19
N ALA A 272 -23.50 -1.90 19.06
CA ALA A 272 -22.79 -1.78 17.79
C ALA A 272 -23.37 -2.71 16.71
N LEU A 273 -23.81 -3.90 17.11
CA LEU A 273 -24.37 -4.89 16.20
C LEU A 273 -25.75 -4.46 15.65
N ASN A 274 -26.57 -3.78 16.45
CA ASN A 274 -27.97 -3.45 16.11
C ASN A 274 -28.13 -2.59 14.86
N ASN A 275 -27.09 -1.85 14.47
CA ASN A 275 -27.11 -0.93 13.34
C ASN A 275 -26.27 -1.44 12.15
N ASN A 276 -25.86 -2.71 12.15
CA ASN A 276 -25.01 -3.26 11.10
C ASN A 276 -25.55 -4.59 10.56
N GLU A 277 -26.40 -4.51 9.54
CA GLU A 277 -27.05 -5.67 8.91
C GLU A 277 -26.04 -6.67 8.30
N ILE A 278 -24.89 -6.18 7.81
CA ILE A 278 -23.85 -7.02 7.21
C ILE A 278 -23.23 -7.93 8.27
N ALA A 279 -22.84 -7.37 9.43
CA ALA A 279 -22.29 -8.15 10.54
C ALA A 279 -23.34 -9.10 11.14
N LEU A 280 -24.60 -8.68 11.26
CA LEU A 280 -25.71 -9.53 11.69
C LEU A 280 -25.86 -10.75 10.77
N THR A 281 -25.95 -10.50 9.46
CA THR A 281 -26.08 -11.57 8.45
C THR A 281 -24.90 -12.54 8.50
N PHE A 282 -23.68 -12.02 8.70
CA PHE A 282 -22.51 -12.87 8.87
C PHE A 282 -22.63 -13.78 10.09
N ILE A 283 -22.96 -13.22 11.26
CA ILE A 283 -23.06 -13.96 12.53
C ILE A 283 -24.12 -15.05 12.45
N GLU A 284 -25.28 -14.75 11.85
CA GLU A 284 -26.38 -15.72 11.70
C GLU A 284 -26.03 -16.91 10.81
N ASN A 285 -25.18 -16.70 9.81
CA ASN A 285 -24.78 -17.73 8.84
C ASN A 285 -23.42 -18.36 9.15
N PHE A 286 -22.68 -17.86 10.15
CA PHE A 286 -21.35 -18.35 10.47
C PHE A 286 -21.45 -19.76 11.06
N PRO A 287 -20.80 -20.78 10.45
CA PRO A 287 -20.84 -22.14 10.98
C PRO A 287 -20.02 -22.21 12.27
N PHE A 288 -20.72 -22.15 13.40
CA PHE A 288 -20.13 -22.26 14.73
C PHE A 288 -20.16 -23.70 15.21
N GLU A 289 -18.99 -24.34 15.23
CA GLU A 289 -18.76 -25.57 15.96
C GLU A 289 -18.35 -25.17 17.37
N GLY A 290 -19.26 -25.33 18.34
CA GLY A 290 -19.06 -24.81 19.69
C GLY A 290 -17.74 -25.24 20.31
N ALA A 291 -17.06 -24.33 21.02
CA ALA A 291 -15.90 -24.74 21.79
C ALA A 291 -16.42 -25.59 22.96
N GLU A 292 -16.04 -26.86 23.00
CA GLU A 292 -16.50 -27.79 24.04
C GLU A 292 -15.97 -27.42 25.44
N ASP A 293 -15.00 -26.51 25.54
CA ASP A 293 -14.32 -26.12 26.78
C ASP A 293 -14.16 -24.59 26.85
N HIS A 294 -15.15 -23.91 27.44
CA HIS A 294 -15.09 -22.48 27.74
C HIS A 294 -14.77 -22.25 29.23
N ASP A 295 -14.02 -21.19 29.53
CA ASP A 295 -13.65 -20.85 30.89
C ASP A 295 -14.83 -20.24 31.66
N GLU A 296 -15.53 -21.07 32.46
CA GLU A 296 -16.70 -20.65 33.26
C GLU A 296 -16.42 -19.47 34.18
N VAL A 297 -15.18 -19.31 34.68
CA VAL A 297 -14.81 -18.20 35.56
C VAL A 297 -14.74 -16.90 34.76
N MET A 298 -14.20 -16.96 33.54
CA MET A 298 -14.18 -15.82 32.62
C MET A 298 -15.60 -15.43 32.18
N GLU A 299 -16.45 -16.40 31.87
CA GLU A 299 -17.87 -16.15 31.56
C GLU A 299 -18.58 -15.48 32.73
N ALA A 300 -18.44 -16.02 33.95
CA ALA A 300 -19.04 -15.44 35.15
C ALA A 300 -18.55 -14.00 35.39
N TRP A 301 -17.27 -13.72 35.12
CA TRP A 301 -16.71 -12.38 35.21
C TRP A 301 -17.33 -11.40 34.21
N LEU A 302 -17.52 -11.84 32.96
CA LEU A 302 -18.09 -11.02 31.88
C LEU A 302 -19.58 -10.75 32.09
N ARG A 303 -20.31 -11.71 32.66
CA ARG A 303 -21.75 -11.56 32.98
C ARG A 303 -22.02 -10.77 34.26
N ALA A 304 -21.06 -10.71 35.18
CA ALA A 304 -21.22 -10.00 36.44
C ALA A 304 -21.44 -8.50 36.19
N LYS A 305 -22.61 -8.00 36.59
CA LYS A 305 -22.90 -6.56 36.56
C LYS A 305 -21.94 -5.81 37.48
N ASN A 306 -21.68 -4.54 37.19
CA ASN A 306 -20.73 -3.71 37.94
C ASN A 306 -21.03 -3.61 39.45
N ASP A 307 -22.27 -3.86 39.87
CA ASP A 307 -22.71 -3.81 41.28
C ASP A 307 -22.48 -5.12 42.05
N PHE A 308 -21.97 -6.17 41.41
CA PHE A 308 -21.74 -7.48 42.02
C PHE A 308 -20.25 -7.77 42.15
N GLU A 309 -19.89 -8.58 43.15
CA GLU A 309 -18.52 -9.05 43.35
C GLU A 309 -18.11 -9.93 42.15
N LYS A 310 -17.23 -9.40 41.30
CA LYS A 310 -16.67 -10.15 40.17
C LYS A 310 -15.72 -11.23 40.69
N PRO A 311 -15.73 -12.45 40.12
CA PRO A 311 -14.76 -13.47 40.49
C PRO A 311 -13.33 -12.98 40.28
N VAL A 312 -12.39 -13.43 41.10
CA VAL A 312 -10.99 -13.00 41.00
C VAL A 312 -10.32 -13.70 39.82
N LEU A 313 -9.89 -12.90 38.83
CA LEU A 313 -9.06 -13.36 37.71
C LEU A 313 -7.58 -13.04 37.99
N LYS A 314 -6.68 -13.89 37.47
CA LYS A 314 -5.25 -13.55 37.39
C LYS A 314 -5.03 -12.43 36.36
N ASP A 315 -3.98 -11.65 36.51
CA ASP A 315 -3.70 -10.45 35.69
C ASP A 315 -3.90 -10.67 34.18
N GLN A 316 -3.28 -11.70 33.59
CA GLN A 316 -3.43 -11.99 32.15
C GLN A 316 -4.88 -12.31 31.73
N ARG A 317 -5.64 -13.01 32.59
CA ARG A 317 -7.05 -13.34 32.32
C ARG A 317 -7.94 -12.12 32.53
N LEU A 318 -7.59 -11.25 33.48
CA LEU A 318 -8.29 -10.01 33.71
C LEU A 318 -8.12 -9.06 32.51
N GLU A 319 -6.91 -8.93 31.99
CA GLU A 319 -6.63 -8.16 30.75
C GLU A 319 -7.44 -8.69 29.57
N LEU A 320 -7.44 -10.01 29.35
CA LEU A 320 -8.25 -10.63 28.30
C LEU A 320 -9.76 -10.40 28.52
N ALA A 321 -10.26 -10.57 29.74
CA ALA A 321 -11.68 -10.36 30.02
C ALA A 321 -12.09 -8.89 29.83
N GLN A 322 -11.23 -7.93 30.19
CA GLN A 322 -11.44 -6.51 29.93
C GLN A 322 -11.44 -6.22 28.42
N GLU A 323 -10.52 -6.84 27.68
CA GLU A 323 -10.47 -6.73 26.23
C GLU A 323 -11.76 -7.28 25.60
N LEU A 324 -12.18 -8.49 25.96
CA LEU A 324 -13.43 -9.12 25.48
C LEU A 324 -14.67 -8.27 25.80
N ALA A 325 -14.73 -7.70 27.01
CA ALA A 325 -15.82 -6.82 27.46
C ALA A 325 -15.88 -5.47 26.74
N THR A 326 -14.77 -5.01 26.15
CA THR A 326 -14.72 -3.73 25.44
C THR A 326 -15.45 -3.86 24.10
N PRO A 327 -16.52 -3.09 23.85
CA PRO A 327 -17.23 -3.10 22.58
C PRO A 327 -16.31 -2.67 21.42
N PRO A 328 -16.60 -3.09 20.18
CA PRO A 328 -15.84 -2.63 19.02
C PRO A 328 -15.95 -1.10 18.87
N VAL A 329 -14.82 -0.45 18.58
CA VAL A 329 -14.79 0.99 18.32
C VAL A 329 -15.31 1.24 16.92
N LEU A 330 -16.45 1.92 16.81
CA LEU A 330 -17.06 2.26 15.53
C LEU A 330 -16.50 3.57 15.00
N ILE A 331 -16.17 3.59 13.70
CA ILE A 331 -15.69 4.78 13.03
C ILE A 331 -16.86 5.66 12.57
N GLN A 332 -16.60 6.96 12.56
CA GLN A 332 -17.46 8.02 12.05
C GLN A 332 -16.93 8.55 10.70
N PRO A 333 -17.74 9.28 9.90
CA PRO A 333 -17.32 9.78 8.59
C PRO A 333 -16.03 10.59 8.59
N GLY A 334 -15.76 11.36 9.65
CA GLY A 334 -14.52 12.14 9.79
C GLY A 334 -13.27 11.31 10.13
N GLN A 335 -13.43 10.01 10.38
CA GLN A 335 -12.35 9.06 10.71
C GLN A 335 -12.05 8.08 9.57
N LEU A 336 -12.74 8.21 8.42
CA LEU A 336 -12.45 7.39 7.24
C LEU A 336 -11.03 7.67 6.74
N PRO A 337 -10.32 6.64 6.25
CA PRO A 337 -9.05 6.84 5.58
C PRO A 337 -9.16 7.84 4.41
N PRO A 338 -8.13 8.66 4.17
CA PRO A 338 -8.05 9.55 3.01
C PRO A 338 -8.15 8.76 1.69
N THR A 339 -8.90 9.29 0.73
CA THR A 339 -9.02 8.73 -0.63
C THR A 339 -7.87 9.19 -1.55
N GLY A 340 -7.79 8.68 -2.78
CA GLY A 340 -6.69 8.93 -3.72
C GLY A 340 -6.34 10.39 -3.98
N HIS A 341 -7.33 11.28 -3.93
CA HIS A 341 -7.08 12.72 -4.05
C HIS A 341 -6.31 13.29 -2.84
N GLU A 342 -6.61 12.81 -1.64
CA GLU A 342 -5.91 13.21 -0.42
C GLU A 342 -4.50 12.58 -0.32
N MET A 343 -4.26 11.46 -1.03
CA MET A 343 -2.96 10.77 -1.07
C MET A 343 -1.93 11.35 -2.05
N LYS A 344 -2.32 12.29 -2.93
CA LYS A 344 -1.43 12.77 -4.01
C LYS A 344 -0.11 13.34 -3.49
N GLY A 345 -0.14 14.00 -2.33
CA GLY A 345 1.05 14.51 -1.66
C GLY A 345 1.99 13.39 -1.25
N GLU A 346 1.50 12.44 -0.45
CA GLU A 346 2.25 11.26 0.02
C GLU A 346 2.91 10.50 -1.14
N ILE A 347 2.12 10.19 -2.18
CA ILE A 347 2.61 9.48 -3.38
C ILE A 347 3.74 10.27 -4.06
N THR A 348 3.58 11.60 -4.20
CA THR A 348 4.57 12.45 -4.85
C THR A 348 5.87 12.50 -4.04
N PHE A 349 5.77 12.57 -2.72
CA PHE A 349 6.93 12.53 -1.82
C PHE A 349 7.72 11.23 -1.95
N TYR A 350 7.06 10.07 -1.86
CA TYR A 350 7.75 8.79 -1.99
C TYR A 350 8.32 8.56 -3.38
N LYS A 351 7.70 9.12 -4.44
CA LYS A 351 8.30 9.16 -5.78
C LYS A 351 9.64 9.92 -5.76
N LYS A 352 9.74 11.07 -5.09
CA LYS A 352 11.00 11.82 -4.95
C LYS A 352 12.03 11.06 -4.10
N LEU A 353 11.61 10.40 -3.02
CA LEU A 353 12.50 9.54 -2.24
C LEU A 353 13.03 8.32 -3.02
N ALA A 354 12.26 7.79 -3.97
CA ALA A 354 12.75 6.77 -4.90
C ALA A 354 13.92 7.27 -5.75
N LEU A 355 13.82 8.51 -6.24
CA LEU A 355 14.90 9.12 -7.02
C LEU A 355 16.15 9.32 -6.15
N LEU A 356 15.98 9.67 -4.87
CA LEU A 356 17.10 9.72 -3.91
C LEU A 356 17.71 8.33 -3.71
N GLN A 357 16.92 7.27 -3.64
CA GLN A 357 17.42 5.90 -3.54
C GLN A 357 18.26 5.48 -4.77
N ASN A 358 17.81 5.83 -5.97
CA ASN A 358 18.60 5.60 -7.18
C ASN A 358 19.96 6.30 -7.08
N LYS A 359 19.97 7.53 -6.58
CA LYS A 359 21.21 8.29 -6.37
C LYS A 359 22.11 7.69 -5.30
N ILE A 360 21.55 7.21 -4.20
CA ILE A 360 22.29 6.45 -3.17
C ILE A 360 22.96 5.23 -3.78
N THR A 361 22.27 4.51 -4.69
CA THR A 361 22.82 3.34 -5.38
C THR A 361 24.00 3.72 -6.30
N GLU A 362 23.87 4.82 -7.05
CA GLU A 362 24.96 5.38 -7.87
C GLU A 362 26.19 5.75 -7.02
N LEU A 363 25.97 6.43 -5.88
CA LEU A 363 27.03 6.81 -4.95
C LEU A 363 27.70 5.59 -4.32
N LYS A 364 26.93 4.55 -4.00
CA LYS A 364 27.46 3.27 -3.50
C LYS A 364 28.38 2.62 -4.54
N ASN A 365 27.95 2.56 -5.80
CA ASN A 365 28.77 1.99 -6.88
C ASN A 365 30.08 2.75 -7.07
N ARG A 366 30.05 4.09 -7.00
CA ARG A 366 31.26 4.92 -7.07
C ARG A 366 32.18 4.69 -5.87
N LYS A 367 31.63 4.59 -4.66
CA LYS A 367 32.37 4.24 -3.44
C LYS A 367 33.05 2.87 -3.58
N ASP A 368 32.34 1.86 -4.06
CA ASP A 368 32.88 0.50 -4.22
C ASP A 368 33.95 0.44 -5.33
N HIS A 369 33.77 1.21 -6.41
CA HIS A 369 34.76 1.34 -7.48
C HIS A 369 36.04 2.01 -6.99
N ALA A 370 35.96 3.15 -6.31
CA ALA A 370 37.11 3.84 -5.74
C ALA A 370 37.88 2.96 -4.74
N LEU A 371 37.18 2.18 -3.91
CA LEU A 371 37.81 1.21 -3.01
C LEU A 371 38.59 0.13 -3.79
N THR A 372 38.08 -0.28 -4.95
CA THR A 372 38.75 -1.29 -5.79
C THR A 372 40.00 -0.69 -6.45
N GLU A 373 39.91 0.54 -6.97
CA GLU A 373 41.05 1.24 -7.58
C GLU A 373 42.15 1.55 -6.55
N SER A 374 41.77 1.85 -5.31
CA SER A 374 42.70 2.06 -4.20
C SER A 374 43.27 0.76 -3.60
N MET A 375 43.00 -0.40 -4.22
CA MET A 375 43.39 -1.73 -3.73
C MET A 375 42.91 -2.02 -2.30
N GLY A 376 41.76 -1.49 -1.92
CA GLY A 376 41.17 -1.65 -0.59
C GLY A 376 41.61 -0.60 0.43
N ASP A 377 42.38 0.42 0.03
CA ASP A 377 42.75 1.52 0.92
C ASP A 377 41.53 2.42 1.21
N MET A 378 40.98 2.27 2.41
CA MET A 378 39.86 3.07 2.91
C MET A 378 40.25 4.50 3.30
N THR A 379 41.54 4.85 3.22
CA THR A 379 42.05 6.21 3.45
C THR A 379 42.27 6.98 2.16
N ASP A 380 42.11 6.31 1.00
CA ASP A 380 42.16 6.97 -0.30
C ASP A 380 41.16 8.12 -0.38
N LYS A 381 41.59 9.23 -0.97
CA LYS A 381 40.82 10.48 -0.98
C LYS A 381 39.50 10.33 -1.73
N ASP A 382 39.48 9.60 -2.84
CA ASP A 382 38.30 9.43 -3.66
C ASP A 382 37.32 8.45 -3.00
N TYR A 383 37.83 7.38 -2.38
CA TYR A 383 37.01 6.50 -1.54
C TYR A 383 36.35 7.27 -0.40
N VAL A 384 37.12 8.04 0.38
CA VAL A 384 36.60 8.81 1.54
C VAL A 384 35.52 9.81 1.08
N ALA A 385 35.75 10.53 -0.02
CA ALA A 385 34.78 11.47 -0.57
C ALA A 385 33.47 10.76 -0.97
N HIS A 386 33.55 9.67 -1.73
CA HIS A 386 32.36 8.91 -2.15
C HIS A 386 31.65 8.22 -0.98
N HIS A 387 32.39 7.74 0.02
CA HIS A 387 31.84 7.16 1.24
C HIS A 387 31.00 8.19 2.01
N HIS A 388 31.54 9.39 2.24
CA HIS A 388 30.80 10.46 2.91
C HIS A 388 29.55 10.91 2.15
N ALA A 389 29.62 11.01 0.82
CA ALA A 389 28.43 11.32 0.01
C ALA A 389 27.36 10.24 0.12
N TRP A 390 27.75 8.97 -0.02
CA TRP A 390 26.84 7.84 0.11
C TRP A 390 26.21 7.79 1.51
N GLU A 391 26.99 7.98 2.57
CA GLU A 391 26.53 8.01 3.96
C GLU A 391 25.56 9.18 4.20
N ALA A 392 25.90 10.38 3.73
CA ALA A 392 25.05 11.57 3.86
C ALA A 392 23.71 11.40 3.14
N ALA A 393 23.72 10.89 1.90
CA ALA A 393 22.50 10.63 1.13
C ALA A 393 21.63 9.54 1.79
N THR A 394 22.25 8.46 2.27
CA THR A 394 21.56 7.36 2.98
C THR A 394 20.91 7.87 4.26
N THR A 395 21.65 8.65 5.05
CA THR A 395 21.17 9.26 6.30
C THR A 395 20.02 10.22 6.02
N LEU A 396 20.16 11.09 5.00
CA LEU A 396 19.10 11.99 4.56
C LEU A 396 17.82 11.23 4.26
N ARG A 397 17.90 10.15 3.48
CA ARG A 397 16.73 9.34 3.12
C ARG A 397 16.07 8.73 4.36
N ILE A 398 16.84 8.06 5.22
CA ILE A 398 16.33 7.40 6.43
C ILE A 398 15.58 8.42 7.31
N GLU A 399 16.18 9.58 7.54
CA GLU A 399 15.58 10.60 8.39
C GLU A 399 14.36 11.25 7.71
N LEU A 400 14.40 11.53 6.40
CA LEU A 400 13.22 12.04 5.68
C LEU A 400 12.03 11.08 5.73
N VAL A 401 12.28 9.77 5.61
CA VAL A 401 11.23 8.74 5.79
C VAL A 401 10.65 8.83 7.20
N LYS A 402 11.48 8.82 8.26
CA LYS A 402 10.99 8.95 9.64
C LYS A 402 10.15 10.21 9.86
N LYS A 403 10.57 11.35 9.30
CA LYS A 403 9.82 12.61 9.42
C LYS A 403 8.49 12.57 8.67
N ALA A 404 8.50 11.99 7.48
CA ALA A 404 7.30 11.81 6.68
C ALA A 404 6.31 10.88 7.36
N ASP A 405 6.77 9.76 7.94
CA ASP A 405 5.93 8.81 8.66
C ASP A 405 5.18 9.48 9.82
N ILE A 406 5.87 10.33 10.60
CA ILE A 406 5.24 11.12 11.69
C ILE A 406 4.16 12.06 11.15
N TYR A 407 4.42 12.73 10.03
CA TYR A 407 3.48 13.69 9.44
C TYR A 407 2.28 13.01 8.80
N PHE A 408 2.51 12.01 7.96
CA PHE A 408 1.44 11.28 7.28
C PHE A 408 0.59 10.44 8.23
N ALA A 409 1.09 10.07 9.42
CA ALA A 409 0.27 9.42 10.46
C ALA A 409 -0.78 10.36 11.08
N ASN A 410 -0.55 11.67 11.11
CA ASN A 410 -1.49 12.65 11.64
C ASN A 410 -1.32 14.00 10.92
N PRO A 411 -1.82 14.13 9.67
CA PRO A 411 -1.60 15.31 8.87
C PRO A 411 -2.41 16.50 9.42
N ASN A 412 -1.71 17.47 9.99
CA ASN A 412 -2.27 18.75 10.43
C ASN A 412 -1.21 19.86 10.30
N GLU A 413 -1.59 21.11 10.55
CA GLU A 413 -0.70 22.27 10.38
C GLU A 413 0.57 22.15 11.26
N ALA A 414 0.42 21.76 12.53
CA ALA A 414 1.56 21.66 13.44
C ALA A 414 2.53 20.54 13.03
N THR A 415 2.01 19.37 12.61
CA THR A 415 2.85 18.27 12.12
C THR A 415 3.50 18.60 10.79
N TYR A 416 2.81 19.34 9.91
CA TYR A 416 3.37 19.83 8.66
C TYR A 416 4.54 20.80 8.89
N GLN A 417 4.36 21.85 9.71
CA GLN A 417 5.43 22.82 9.97
C GLN A 417 6.67 22.16 10.58
N ARG A 418 6.46 21.20 11.48
CA ARG A 418 7.53 20.38 12.03
C ARG A 418 8.22 19.56 10.94
N PHE A 419 7.46 18.86 10.10
CA PHE A 419 7.98 18.07 8.99
C PHE A 419 8.78 18.92 8.01
N LYS A 420 8.23 20.06 7.57
CA LYS A 420 8.89 21.02 6.67
C LYS A 420 10.21 21.50 7.25
N ARG A 421 10.20 22.06 8.47
CA ARG A 421 11.40 22.59 9.13
C ARG A 421 12.45 21.51 9.33
N ASP A 422 12.07 20.35 9.86
CA ASP A 422 13.01 19.26 10.12
C ASP A 422 13.60 18.73 8.80
N SER A 423 12.78 18.56 7.76
CA SER A 423 13.23 18.08 6.44
C SER A 423 14.15 19.06 5.73
N LEU A 424 13.84 20.36 5.76
CA LEU A 424 14.72 21.41 5.24
C LEU A 424 16.06 21.44 5.98
N GLY A 425 16.04 21.25 7.30
CA GLY A 425 17.26 21.11 8.11
C GLY A 425 18.10 19.92 7.69
N LEU A 426 17.48 18.76 7.46
CA LEU A 426 18.15 17.55 6.97
C LEU A 426 18.76 17.75 5.58
N ILE A 427 18.01 18.35 4.65
CA ILE A 427 18.50 18.62 3.30
C ILE A 427 19.66 19.62 3.32
N LYS A 428 19.56 20.71 4.09
CA LYS A 428 20.64 21.70 4.26
C LYS A 428 21.92 21.06 4.82
N ASN A 429 21.78 20.13 5.77
CA ASN A 429 22.93 19.40 6.30
C ASN A 429 23.55 18.47 5.25
N ALA A 430 22.73 17.76 4.47
CA ALA A 430 23.20 16.89 3.40
C ALA A 430 23.91 17.66 2.28
N HIS A 431 23.42 18.86 1.93
CA HIS A 431 24.06 19.77 0.95
C HIS A 431 25.54 20.03 1.28
N ARG A 432 25.89 20.21 2.55
CA ARG A 432 27.29 20.48 2.97
C ARG A 432 28.27 19.39 2.53
N VAL A 433 27.78 18.16 2.37
CA VAL A 433 28.58 17.01 1.89
C VAL A 433 28.36 16.81 0.40
N LEU A 434 27.11 16.77 -0.04
CA LEU A 434 26.72 16.38 -1.41
C LEU A 434 27.05 17.44 -2.47
N ASP A 435 27.12 18.73 -2.14
CA ASP A 435 27.48 19.77 -3.12
C ASP A 435 28.92 19.67 -3.61
N ASN A 436 29.79 18.95 -2.90
CA ASN A 436 31.13 18.63 -3.36
C ASN A 436 31.13 17.58 -4.50
N HIS A 437 29.98 16.99 -4.81
CA HIS A 437 29.81 15.96 -5.84
C HIS A 437 28.97 16.51 -7.00
N ARG A 438 29.53 16.46 -8.21
CA ARG A 438 28.91 17.03 -9.42
C ARG A 438 27.55 16.37 -9.71
N GLY A 439 26.51 17.20 -9.84
CA GLY A 439 25.14 16.78 -10.21
C GLY A 439 24.19 16.58 -9.03
N ASP A 440 24.67 16.67 -7.79
CA ASP A 440 23.87 16.30 -6.61
C ASP A 440 23.05 17.50 -6.08
N THR A 441 23.52 18.73 -6.32
CA THR A 441 22.83 19.98 -5.95
C THR A 441 21.47 20.14 -6.64
N GLU A 442 21.37 19.77 -7.93
CA GLU A 442 20.10 19.85 -8.69
C GLU A 442 19.07 18.86 -8.15
N PHE A 443 19.53 17.65 -7.83
CA PHE A 443 18.68 16.63 -7.22
C PHE A 443 18.09 17.09 -5.88
N LEU A 444 18.93 17.62 -4.98
CA LEU A 444 18.48 18.09 -3.67
C LEU A 444 17.56 19.31 -3.77
N THR A 445 17.77 20.18 -4.76
CA THR A 445 16.85 21.29 -5.06
C THR A 445 15.45 20.76 -5.43
N ASN A 446 15.39 19.76 -6.31
CA ASN A 446 14.14 19.11 -6.72
C ASN A 446 13.44 18.36 -5.57
N LEU A 447 14.21 17.78 -4.65
CA LEU A 447 13.67 17.16 -3.44
C LEU A 447 13.08 18.20 -2.48
N THR A 448 13.78 19.33 -2.29
CA THR A 448 13.34 20.48 -1.48
C THR A 448 12.03 21.05 -1.99
N LEU A 449 11.94 21.29 -3.29
CA LEU A 449 10.71 21.68 -3.99
C LEU A 449 9.55 20.72 -3.70
N GLY A 450 9.81 19.42 -3.79
CA GLY A 450 8.81 18.39 -3.49
C GLY A 450 8.27 18.51 -2.08
N ILE A 451 9.15 18.69 -1.08
CA ILE A 451 8.76 18.82 0.32
C ILE A 451 7.93 20.08 0.57
N ILE A 452 8.26 21.18 -0.09
CA ILE A 452 7.53 22.43 0.06
C ILE A 452 6.15 22.34 -0.60
N SER A 453 6.07 21.70 -1.77
CA SER A 453 4.80 21.49 -2.48
C SER A 453 3.78 20.63 -1.72
N LEU A 454 4.25 19.75 -0.81
CA LEU A 454 3.36 18.98 0.08
C LEU A 454 2.50 19.86 0.99
N GLY A 455 3.04 20.97 1.48
CA GLY A 455 2.31 21.86 2.38
C GLY A 455 1.13 22.58 1.76
N ILE A 456 1.27 22.91 0.47
CA ILE A 456 0.25 23.62 -0.28
C ILE A 456 -1.05 22.77 -0.34
N LEU A 457 -0.92 21.44 -0.35
CA LEU A 457 -2.09 20.54 -0.36
C LEU A 457 -2.81 20.49 1.00
N VAL A 458 -2.13 20.73 2.12
CA VAL A 458 -2.77 20.80 3.45
C VAL A 458 -3.46 22.15 3.67
N ALA A 459 -2.89 23.26 3.17
CA ALA A 459 -3.54 24.57 3.22
C ALA A 459 -4.89 24.58 2.47
N ILE A 460 -5.03 23.75 1.41
CA ILE A 460 -6.29 23.58 0.67
C ILE A 460 -7.38 22.88 1.51
N LYS A 461 -7.04 22.12 2.56
CA LYS A 461 -8.07 21.64 3.53
C LYS A 461 -8.64 22.77 4.41
N GLY A 462 -8.02 23.96 4.41
CA GLY A 462 -8.55 25.19 5.00
C GLY A 462 -9.26 26.13 4.01
N GLY A 463 -9.18 25.86 2.70
CA GLY A 463 -9.77 26.71 1.65
C GLY A 463 -10.54 25.88 0.63
N ILE A 464 -11.86 25.86 0.76
CA ILE A 464 -12.78 25.14 -0.12
C ILE A 464 -12.58 25.57 -1.60
N ASN A 465 -12.39 24.55 -2.46
CA ASN A 465 -12.78 24.50 -3.88
C ASN A 465 -12.03 25.41 -4.88
N TRP A 466 -10.87 24.98 -5.42
CA TRP A 466 -10.39 25.57 -6.69
C TRP A 466 -9.33 24.74 -7.49
N LEU A 467 -9.70 24.41 -8.73
CA LEU A 467 -8.92 24.21 -9.97
C LEU A 467 -7.95 23.02 -10.18
N CYS A 468 -8.50 22.00 -10.85
CA CYS A 468 -8.09 21.42 -12.14
C CYS A 468 -6.61 21.43 -12.60
N ASN A 469 -6.07 20.21 -12.69
CA ASN A 469 -5.39 19.63 -13.87
C ASN A 469 -4.44 20.51 -14.71
N ARG A 470 -3.23 20.73 -14.20
CA ARG A 470 -2.04 20.87 -15.07
C ARG A 470 -0.90 19.97 -14.59
N PRO A 471 -0.24 19.20 -15.49
CA PRO A 471 0.98 18.51 -15.15
C PRO A 471 2.10 19.55 -15.01
N PHE A 472 2.64 19.71 -13.79
CA PHE A 472 3.75 20.62 -13.54
C PHE A 472 5.02 19.84 -13.17
N LEU A 473 6.13 20.29 -13.79
CA LEU A 473 7.55 19.93 -13.62
C LEU A 473 8.06 18.67 -14.35
N PHE A 474 8.30 18.83 -15.65
CA PHE A 474 9.55 18.37 -16.28
C PHE A 474 10.53 19.54 -16.28
N VAL A 475 11.70 19.41 -15.65
CA VAL A 475 12.76 20.42 -15.74
C VAL A 475 14.11 19.71 -15.90
N HIS A 476 14.79 20.03 -16.99
CA HIS A 476 16.24 19.92 -17.11
C HIS A 476 16.82 21.27 -17.48
N GLU A 477 18.00 21.49 -16.92
CA GLU A 477 18.98 22.57 -17.10
C GLU A 477 18.69 23.94 -16.43
N THR A 478 19.27 24.02 -15.22
CA THR A 478 19.88 25.19 -14.56
C THR A 478 19.04 26.45 -14.39
N LYS A 479 18.56 26.65 -13.14
CA LYS A 479 18.69 27.90 -12.35
C LYS A 479 18.23 27.65 -10.89
N SER A 480 18.91 26.74 -10.21
CA SER A 480 18.55 26.23 -8.88
C SER A 480 18.46 27.30 -7.78
N SER A 481 19.18 28.43 -7.91
CA SER A 481 19.16 29.53 -6.93
C SER A 481 18.01 30.51 -7.11
N GLN A 482 17.53 30.76 -8.33
CA GLN A 482 16.30 31.54 -8.56
C GLN A 482 15.08 30.78 -8.05
N ILE A 483 15.10 29.45 -8.20
CA ILE A 483 14.02 28.59 -7.76
C ILE A 483 13.88 28.56 -6.23
N LEU A 484 14.97 28.47 -5.46
CA LEU A 484 14.89 28.59 -4.00
C LEU A 484 14.31 29.93 -3.54
N HIS A 485 14.65 31.02 -4.24
CA HIS A 485 14.09 32.35 -3.97
C HIS A 485 12.61 32.45 -4.33
N ASP A 486 12.20 31.96 -5.50
CA ASP A 486 10.80 31.96 -5.95
C ASP A 486 9.92 31.09 -5.03
N ILE A 487 10.48 30.02 -4.47
CA ILE A 487 9.80 29.18 -3.49
C ILE A 487 9.70 29.87 -2.13
N GLU A 488 10.76 30.54 -1.66
CA GLU A 488 10.71 31.32 -0.40
C GLU A 488 9.67 32.44 -0.51
N VAL A 489 9.66 33.18 -1.63
CA VAL A 489 8.66 34.20 -1.94
C VAL A 489 7.25 33.61 -2.02
N PHE A 490 7.08 32.46 -2.67
CA PHE A 490 5.76 31.80 -2.76
C PHE A 490 5.28 31.27 -1.40
N ILE A 491 6.18 30.69 -0.58
CA ILE A 491 5.87 30.25 0.79
C ILE A 491 5.36 31.44 1.62
N ASP A 492 5.99 32.60 1.48
CA ASP A 492 5.60 33.81 2.20
C ASP A 492 4.25 34.36 1.69
N ASP A 493 3.93 34.18 0.40
CA ASP A 493 2.66 34.57 -0.24
C ASP A 493 1.47 33.67 0.15
N VAL A 494 1.70 32.40 0.51
CA VAL A 494 0.64 31.47 0.95
C VAL A 494 0.57 31.28 2.47
N ASP A 495 1.20 32.15 3.25
CA ASP A 495 1.07 32.15 4.71
C ASP A 495 -0.38 32.48 5.11
N PRO A 496 -1.13 31.57 5.75
CA PRO A 496 -2.52 31.77 6.14
C PRO A 496 -2.71 32.84 7.23
N ASN A 497 -1.63 33.41 7.77
CA ASN A 497 -1.66 34.52 8.73
C ASN A 497 -1.43 35.89 8.08
N GLN A 498 -1.24 35.98 6.76
CA GLN A 498 -1.29 37.28 6.09
C GLN A 498 -2.72 37.83 6.21
N PRO A 499 -2.93 39.04 6.76
CA PRO A 499 -4.24 39.66 6.76
C PRO A 499 -4.69 39.79 5.30
N GLU A 500 -5.91 39.34 4.99
CA GLU A 500 -6.51 39.52 3.65
C GLU A 500 -6.40 40.99 3.27
N GLU A 501 -5.46 41.33 2.38
CA GLU A 501 -5.48 42.65 1.76
C GLU A 501 -6.72 42.68 0.86
N GLU A 502 -7.70 43.45 1.32
CA GLU A 502 -8.92 43.79 0.62
C GLU A 502 -8.54 44.31 -0.77
N VAL A 503 -8.62 43.45 -1.79
CA VAL A 503 -8.31 43.76 -3.18
C VAL A 503 -9.31 44.82 -3.65
N ARG A 504 -8.93 46.08 -3.48
CA ARG A 504 -9.62 47.22 -4.09
C ARG A 504 -9.47 47.12 -5.59
N GLY A 505 -10.60 46.85 -6.23
CA GLY A 505 -10.98 47.12 -7.62
C GLY A 505 -9.86 47.49 -8.58
N LEU A 506 -9.62 46.59 -9.54
CA LEU A 506 -9.19 46.99 -10.88
C LEU A 506 -10.37 46.80 -11.83
N ASP A 507 -11.01 47.92 -12.15
CA ASP A 507 -11.71 48.11 -13.42
C ASP A 507 -10.67 47.97 -14.55
N LEU A 508 -10.76 46.87 -15.31
CA LEU A 508 -10.84 46.81 -16.79
C LEU A 508 -10.69 45.37 -17.30
#